data_AF-A0A1G0HD09-F1
#
_entry.id   AF-A0A1G0HD09-F1
#
_cell.length_a   1.000
_cell.length_b   1.000
_cell.length_c   1.000
_cell.angle_alpha   90.00
_cell.angle_beta   90.00
_cell.angle_gamma   90.00
#
_symmetry.space_group_name_H-M   'P 1'
#
loop_
_entity.id
_entity.type
_entity.pdbx_description
1 polymer ?
#
loop_
_entity_poly.entity_id
_entity_poly.type
_entity_poly.pdbx_seq_one_letter_code
_entity_poly.pdbx_strand_id
1 'polypeptide(L)' 'MLARRHEIARLQSDFYRRCYRKSLWALLISIVIMFLLIVTIIYLILFQPARHYYISTTEGEIIPFSARPS' A
#
# COMPACT_ATOMS: atom_id res chain seq x y z
N MET A 1 -48.27 7.30 -24.03
CA MET A 1 -46.83 7.66 -23.84
C MET A 1 -46.34 7.52 -22.38
N LEU A 2 -46.90 6.63 -21.56
CA LEU A 2 -46.45 6.39 -20.17
C LEU A 2 -45.39 5.27 -20.02
N ALA A 3 -45.32 4.33 -20.97
CA ALA A 3 -44.38 3.20 -20.92
C ALA A 3 -42.90 3.63 -20.96
N ARG A 4 -42.58 4.69 -21.72
CA ARG A 4 -41.20 5.17 -21.91
C ARG A 4 -40.54 5.70 -20.63
N ARG A 5 -41.33 6.21 -19.68
CA ARG A 5 -40.81 6.75 -18.40
C ARG A 5 -40.44 5.65 -17.41
N HIS A 6 -41.14 4.50 -17.45
CA HIS A 6 -40.82 3.36 -16.59
C HIS A 6 -39.54 2.64 -17.01
N GLU A 7 -39.24 2.60 -18.31
CA GLU A 7 -37.99 2.01 -18.81
C GLU A 7 -36.75 2.81 -18.37
N ILE A 8 -36.83 4.14 -18.38
CA ILE A 8 -35.74 5.03 -17.97
C ILE A 8 -35.42 4.87 -16.47
N ALA A 9 -36.46 4.75 -15.62
CA ALA A 9 -36.28 4.54 -14.19
C ALA A 9 -35.60 3.19 -13.87
N ARG A 10 -35.96 2.13 -14.61
CA ARG A 10 -35.32 0.81 -14.47
C ARG A 10 -33.85 0.86 -14.88
N LEU A 11 -33.55 1.49 -16.02
CA LEU A 11 -32.20 1.68 -16.54
C LEU A 11 -31.28 2.42 -15.56
N GLN A 12 -31.79 3.49 -14.92
CA GLN A 12 -31.02 4.22 -13.90
C GLN A 12 -30.71 3.37 -12.66
N SER A 13 -31.65 2.54 -12.20
CA SER A 13 -31.44 1.71 -11.01
C SER A 13 -30.35 0.64 -11.22
N ASP A 14 -30.31 0.03 -12.41
CA ASP A 14 -29.29 -0.97 -12.75
C ASP A 14 -27.92 -0.33 -13.00
N PHE A 15 -27.90 0.89 -13.56
CA PHE A 15 -26.67 1.65 -13.74
C PHE A 15 -26.05 2.02 -12.39
N TYR A 16 -26.87 2.47 -11.44
CA TYR A 16 -26.43 2.79 -10.08
C TYR A 16 -25.89 1.55 -9.36
N ARG A 17 -26.59 0.41 -9.46
CA ARG A 17 -26.13 -0.86 -8.86
C ARG A 17 -24.78 -1.33 -9.41
N ARG A 18 -24.53 -1.18 -10.71
CA ARG A 18 -23.23 -1.53 -11.32
C ARG A 18 -22.11 -0.59 -10.89
N CYS A 19 -22.34 0.73 -10.93
CA CYS A 19 -21.35 1.70 -10.46
C CYS A 19 -21.03 1.52 -8.98
N TYR A 20 -22.05 1.30 -8.15
CA TYR A 20 -21.88 1.10 -6.71
C TYR A 20 -20.97 -0.10 -6.41
N ARG A 21 -21.17 -1.24 -7.07
CA ARG A 21 -20.27 -2.39 -6.91
C ARG A 21 -18.84 -2.09 -7.35
N LYS A 22 -18.65 -1.39 -8.47
CA LYS A 22 -17.32 -1.01 -8.95
C LYS A 22 -16.61 -0.10 -7.95
N SER A 23 -17.31 0.88 -7.39
CA SER A 23 -16.78 1.75 -6.33
C SER A 23 -16.46 0.99 -5.05
N LEU A 24 -17.30 0.03 -4.65
CA LEU A 24 -17.07 -0.82 -3.48
C LEU A 24 -15.81 -1.70 -3.66
N TRP A 25 -15.62 -2.29 -4.84
CA TRP A 25 -14.40 -3.01 -5.18
C TRP A 25 -13.17 -2.10 -5.17
N ALA A 26 -13.28 -0.89 -5.72
CA ALA A 26 -12.18 0.08 -5.69
C ALA A 26 -11.80 0.46 -4.25
N LEU A 27 -12.80 0.63 -3.37
CA LEU A 27 -12.59 0.90 -1.95
C LEU A 27 -11.91 -0.27 -1.23
N LEU A 28 -12.36 -1.50 -1.49
CA LEU A 28 -11.73 -2.71 -0.94
C LEU A 28 -10.27 -2.86 -1.39
N ILE A 29 -10.00 -2.64 -2.68
CA ILE A 29 -8.62 -2.66 -3.21
C ILE A 29 -7.77 -1.60 -2.52
N SER A 30 -8.29 -0.39 -2.33
CA SER A 30 -7.58 0.69 -1.62
C SER A 30 -7.21 0.29 -0.19
N ILE A 31 -8.13 -0.33 0.54
CA ILE A 31 -7.87 -0.84 1.91
C ILE A 31 -6.76 -1.90 1.90
N VAL A 32 -6.82 -2.84 0.95
CA VAL A 32 -5.78 -3.88 0.81
C VAL A 32 -4.41 -3.27 0.50
N ILE A 33 -4.34 -2.28 -0.38
CA ILE A 33 -3.09 -1.57 -0.71
C ILE A 33 -2.53 -0.88 0.54
N MET A 34 -3.37 -0.20 1.33
CA MET A 34 -2.93 0.42 2.58
C MET A 34 -2.33 -0.63 3.54
N PHE A 35 -2.99 -1.78 3.67
CA PHE A 35 -2.51 -2.85 4.54
C PHE A 35 -1.16 -3.42 4.08
N LEU A 36 -1.00 -3.66 2.78
CA LEU A 36 0.26 -4.10 2.18
C LEU A 36 1.38 -3.08 2.41
N LEU A 37 1.09 -1.79 2.28
CA LEU A 37 2.06 -0.73 2.50
C LEU A 37 2.57 -0.73 3.94
N ILE A 38 1.67 -0.86 4.91
CA ILE A 38 2.01 -0.94 6.34
C ILE A 38 2.90 -2.16 6.61
N VAL A 39 2.50 -3.34 6.13
CA VAL A 39 3.29 -4.58 6.30
C VAL A 39 4.67 -4.45 5.68
N THR A 40 4.77 -3.85 4.49
CA THR A 40 6.04 -3.63 3.79
C THR A 40 6.96 -2.72 4.60
N ILE A 41 6.44 -1.63 5.16
CA ILE A 41 7.21 -0.71 6.01
C ILE A 41 7.71 -1.45 7.26
N ILE A 42 6.83 -2.20 7.93
CA ILE A 42 7.22 -2.99 9.12
C ILE A 42 8.32 -3.99 8.76
N TYR A 43 8.19 -4.69 7.63
CA TYR A 43 9.20 -5.62 7.15
C TYR A 43 10.54 -4.91 6.90
N LEU A 44 10.54 -3.75 6.23
CA LEU A 44 11.77 -2.98 6.00
C LEU A 44 12.43 -2.51 7.30
N ILE A 45 11.64 -2.17 8.32
CA ILE A 45 12.18 -1.79 9.64
C ILE A 45 12.75 -3.01 10.37
N LEU A 46 12.05 -4.14 10.35
CA LEU A 46 12.45 -5.33 11.11
C LEU A 46 13.63 -6.06 10.48
N PHE A 47 13.66 -6.12 9.15
CA PHE A 47 14.71 -6.78 8.37
C PHE A 47 15.75 -5.79 7.85
N GLN A 48 15.81 -4.58 8.41
CA GLN A 48 16.92 -3.67 8.15
C GLN A 48 18.21 -4.41 8.52
N PRO A 49 19.10 -4.69 7.55
CA PRO A 49 20.39 -5.27 7.89
C PRO A 49 21.06 -4.28 8.83
N ALA A 50 21.36 -4.72 10.05
CA ALA A 50 22.04 -3.91 11.04
C ALA A 50 23.25 -3.29 10.35
N ARG A 51 23.17 -1.99 10.04
CA ARG A 51 24.30 -1.29 9.48
C ARG A 51 25.29 -1.22 10.63
N HIS A 52 26.22 -2.17 10.64
CA HIS A 52 27.33 -2.28 11.58
C HIS A 52 28.29 -1.10 11.35
N TYR A 53 27.82 0.12 11.55
CA TYR A 53 28.67 1.27 11.80
C TYR A 53 29.00 1.21 13.28
N TYR A 54 30.12 0.58 13.59
CA TYR A 54 30.68 0.66 14.92
C TYR A 54 31.26 2.06 15.06
N ILE A 55 30.73 2.89 15.97
CA ILE A 55 31.38 4.14 16.33
C ILE A 55 32.53 3.76 17.27
N SER A 56 33.76 3.70 16.74
CA SER A 56 34.93 3.60 17.59
C SER A 56 35.13 4.95 18.29
N THR A 57 34.99 4.97 19.61
CA THR A 57 35.12 6.17 20.46
C THR A 57 36.55 6.73 20.49
N THR A 58 37.51 6.10 19.80
CA THR A 58 38.91 6.53 19.78
C THR A 58 39.29 7.34 18.55
N GLU A 59 38.59 7.24 17.42
CA GLU A 59 39.03 7.90 16.17
C GLU A 59 37.92 8.56 15.33
N GLY A 60 36.64 8.49 15.71
CA GLY A 60 35.59 9.28 15.04
C GLY A 60 35.37 8.97 13.55
N GLU A 61 35.95 7.87 13.06
CA GLU A 61 35.85 7.45 11.66
C GLU A 61 34.79 6.35 11.50
N ILE A 62 33.90 6.52 10.52
CA ILE A 62 32.83 5.58 10.19
C ILE A 62 33.40 4.51 9.28
N ILE A 63 33.93 3.42 9.87
CA ILE A 63 34.54 2.33 9.09
C ILE A 63 33.47 1.28 8.75
N PRO A 64 33.27 0.92 7.46
CA PRO A 64 32.37 -0.15 7.07
C PRO A 64 32.95 -1.52 7.44
N PHE A 65 32.14 -2.38 8.07
CA PHE A 65 32.50 -3.74 8.54
C PHE A 65 33.11 -4.67 7.47
N SER A 66 32.96 -4.34 6.18
CA SER A 66 33.51 -5.13 5.06
C SER A 66 35.01 -4.94 4.81
N ALA A 67 35.68 -4.01 5.50
CA ALA A 67 37.08 -3.68 5.25
C ALA A 67 38.03 -4.23 6.33
N ARG A 68 37.86 -5.49 6.73
CA ARG A 68 38.77 -6.16 7.67
C ARG A 68 39.85 -6.93 6.89
N PRO A 69 41.09 -6.44 6.78
CA PRO A 69 42.20 -7.30 6.39
C PRO A 69 42.47 -8.27 7.56
N SER A 70 42.45 -9.57 7.24
CA SER A 70 42.83 -10.67 8.12
C SER A 70 44.30 -10.64 8.49
#